data_AF-A0A5E3X6Q0-F1
#
_entry.id   AF-A0A5E3X6Q0-F1
#
_cell.length_a   1.000
_cell.length_b   1.000
_cell.length_c   1.000
_cell.angle_alpha   90.00
_cell.angle_beta   90.00
_cell.angle_gamma   90.00
#
_symmetry.space_group_name_H-M   'P 1'
#
loop_
_entity.id
_entity.type
_entity.pdbx_description
1 polymer ?
#
loop_
_entity_poly.entity_id
_entity_poly.type
_entity_poly.pdbx_seq_one_letter_code
_entity_poly.pdbx_strand_id
1 'polypeptide(L)'
;MSYREACRKLAKVRKPMLYLDERFRHPSSPSVPTLHFGLGYTAKGIIHCVKKRHLLPPVPKDQPLTQEQAAHRFSRAVFYVISYLEQKLQTPLFMRSSTSPDYIGLFCLYSNHTRRAYHQPEKEREILNFIRRELDVRKQQAAWYWDSSRHGLDYVCEYDEYNL
;
A
#
# COMPACT_ATOMS: atom_id res chain seq x y z
N MET A 1 -11.77 -16.61 18.32
CA MET A 1 -10.53 -16.00 17.80
C MET A 1 -10.77 -14.51 17.65
N SER A 2 -9.90 -13.64 18.15
CA SER A 2 -10.07 -12.20 17.95
C SER A 2 -9.83 -11.80 16.49
N TYR A 3 -10.46 -10.72 16.03
CA TYR A 3 -10.25 -10.19 14.67
C TYR A 3 -8.76 -9.94 14.38
N ARG A 4 -8.04 -9.40 15.37
CA ARG A 4 -6.60 -9.12 15.26
C ARG A 4 -5.76 -10.40 15.11
N GLU A 5 -6.12 -11.48 15.80
CA GLU A 5 -5.45 -12.77 15.63
C GLU A 5 -5.73 -13.37 14.26
N ALA A 6 -6.97 -13.28 13.76
CA ALA A 6 -7.35 -13.75 12.44
C ALA A 6 -6.55 -13.01 11.34
N CYS A 7 -6.47 -11.68 11.40
CA CYS A 7 -5.64 -10.88 10.49
C CYS A 7 -4.16 -11.27 10.54
N ARG A 8 -3.61 -11.54 11.73
CA ARG A 8 -2.22 -11.99 11.88
C ARG A 8 -1.98 -13.36 11.27
N LYS A 9 -2.91 -14.30 11.43
CA LYS A 9 -2.82 -15.60 10.76
C LYS A 9 -2.94 -15.42 9.25
N LEU A 10 -3.84 -14.55 8.78
CA LEU A 10 -4.04 -14.29 7.36
C LEU A 10 -2.76 -13.74 6.72
N ALA A 11 -2.10 -12.79 7.39
CA ALA A 11 -0.83 -12.24 6.93
C ALA A 11 0.31 -13.27 6.84
N LYS A 12 0.21 -14.41 7.54
CA LYS A 12 1.19 -15.51 7.45
C LYS A 12 0.98 -16.40 6.23
N VAL A 13 -0.27 -16.63 5.82
CA VAL A 13 -0.60 -17.43 4.63
C VAL A 13 -0.59 -16.57 3.35
N ARG A 14 -0.98 -15.29 3.46
CA ARG A 14 -1.01 -14.31 2.38
C ARG A 14 0.13 -13.29 2.49
N LYS A 15 1.36 -13.77 2.52
CA LYS A 15 2.57 -12.92 2.60
C LYS A 15 2.74 -12.06 1.34
N PRO A 16 3.38 -10.89 1.43
CA PRO A 16 3.81 -10.16 0.25
C PRO A 16 4.78 -11.00 -0.60
N MET A 17 4.63 -10.95 -1.93
CA MET A 17 5.43 -11.76 -2.85
C MET A 17 6.29 -10.87 -3.75
N LEU A 18 7.58 -11.16 -3.87
CA LEU A 18 8.46 -10.40 -4.77
C LEU A 18 8.10 -10.62 -6.24
N TYR A 19 7.63 -11.83 -6.56
CA TYR A 19 7.15 -12.22 -7.88
C TYR A 19 5.69 -12.60 -7.78
N LEU A 20 4.89 -12.16 -8.76
CA LEU A 20 3.50 -12.58 -8.85
C LEU A 20 3.45 -14.06 -9.19
N ASP A 21 2.72 -14.83 -8.39
CA ASP A 21 2.44 -16.24 -8.69
C ASP A 21 1.81 -16.35 -10.09
N GLU A 22 2.31 -17.28 -10.91
CA GLU A 22 1.85 -17.48 -12.29
C GLU A 22 0.33 -17.72 -12.35
N ARG A 23 -0.23 -18.37 -11.33
CA ARG A 23 -1.67 -18.65 -11.20
C ARG A 23 -2.53 -17.39 -11.12
N PHE A 24 -1.94 -16.25 -10.73
CA PHE A 24 -2.63 -14.96 -10.60
C PHE A 24 -2.30 -13.96 -11.71
N ARG A 25 -1.40 -14.30 -12.66
CA ARG A 25 -0.94 -13.37 -13.71
C ARG A 25 -2.02 -13.00 -14.72
N HIS A 26 -2.92 -13.93 -15.01
CA HIS A 26 -3.93 -13.79 -16.04
C HIS A 26 -5.31 -13.91 -15.40
N PRO A 27 -5.82 -12.82 -14.79
CA PRO A 27 -7.14 -12.86 -14.20
C PRO A 27 -8.20 -13.02 -15.29
N SER A 28 -8.59 -14.27 -15.54
CA SER A 28 -9.65 -14.67 -16.47
C SER A 28 -11.01 -14.78 -15.79
N SER A 29 -11.04 -14.74 -14.46
CA SER A 29 -12.23 -14.93 -13.62
C SER A 29 -12.19 -14.01 -12.40
N PRO A 30 -13.36 -13.57 -11.88
CA PRO A 30 -13.48 -12.91 -10.57
C PRO A 30 -12.97 -13.73 -9.39
N SER A 31 -12.81 -15.06 -9.54
CA SER A 31 -12.25 -15.94 -8.49
C SER A 31 -10.75 -15.72 -8.27
N VAL A 32 -10.03 -15.21 -9.27
CA VAL A 32 -8.62 -14.87 -9.17
C VAL A 32 -8.46 -13.67 -8.23
N PRO A 33 -7.64 -13.77 -7.17
CA PRO A 33 -7.49 -12.68 -6.24
C PRO A 33 -6.85 -11.46 -6.90
N THR A 34 -7.26 -10.29 -6.44
CA THR A 34 -6.59 -9.03 -6.76
C THR A 34 -5.36 -8.88 -5.87
N LEU A 35 -4.21 -8.74 -6.49
CA LEU A 35 -2.96 -8.35 -5.85
C LEU A 35 -2.46 -7.03 -6.43
N HIS A 36 -1.94 -6.17 -5.56
CA HIS A 36 -1.42 -4.86 -5.91
C HIS A 36 0.10 -4.86 -5.82
N PHE A 37 0.77 -4.38 -6.86
CA PHE A 37 2.21 -4.23 -6.88
C PHE A 37 2.61 -2.83 -6.42
N GLY A 38 3.46 -2.73 -5.40
CA GLY A 38 3.79 -1.43 -4.82
C GLY A 38 4.73 -1.48 -3.62
N LEU A 39 4.68 -0.40 -2.84
CA LEU A 39 5.45 -0.22 -1.61
C LEU A 39 4.51 0.05 -0.44
N GLY A 40 4.74 -0.63 0.67
CA GLY A 40 4.05 -0.33 1.92
C GLY A 40 4.58 0.94 2.58
N TYR A 41 3.70 1.81 3.06
CA TYR A 41 4.06 3.00 3.81
C TYR A 41 3.75 2.85 5.30
N THR A 42 4.53 3.55 6.12
CA THR A 42 4.38 3.63 7.58
C THR A 42 3.98 5.04 7.99
N ALA A 43 3.47 5.21 9.22
CA ALA A 43 3.19 6.54 9.75
C ALA A 43 4.44 7.42 9.75
N LYS A 44 5.60 6.85 10.14
CA LYS A 44 6.88 7.56 10.13
C LYS A 44 7.25 8.05 8.73
N GLY A 45 7.09 7.22 7.71
CA GLY A 45 7.41 7.60 6.32
C GLY A 45 6.50 8.69 5.77
N ILE A 46 5.19 8.62 6.05
CA ILE A 46 4.23 9.66 5.66
C ILE A 46 4.56 10.98 6.34
N ILE A 47 4.78 10.97 7.66
CA ILE A 47 5.12 12.18 8.42
C ILE A 47 6.48 12.75 7.97
N HIS A 48 7.45 11.91 7.65
CA HIS A 48 8.73 12.35 7.07
C HIS A 48 8.50 13.12 5.76
N CYS A 49 7.77 12.53 4.81
CA CYS A 49 7.48 13.16 3.52
C CYS A 49 6.74 14.49 3.69
N VAL A 50 5.69 14.52 4.52
CA VAL A 50 4.90 15.73 4.78
C VAL A 50 5.75 16.85 5.35
N LYS A 51 6.63 16.55 6.32
CA LYS A 51 7.52 17.56 6.91
C LYS A 51 8.54 18.06 5.89
N LYS A 52 9.23 17.15 5.20
CA LYS A 52 10.25 17.44 4.19
C LYS A 52 9.72 18.30 3.04
N ARG A 53 8.45 18.10 2.65
CA ARG A 53 7.81 18.75 1.51
C ARG A 53 6.80 19.83 1.91
N HIS A 54 6.68 20.13 3.21
CA HIS A 54 5.74 21.10 3.77
C HIS A 54 4.29 20.90 3.28
N LEU A 55 3.83 19.64 3.21
CA LEU A 55 2.52 19.28 2.63
C LEU A 55 1.34 19.53 3.58
N LEU A 56 1.60 19.87 4.83
CA LEU A 56 0.57 20.22 5.82
C LEU A 56 1.01 21.45 6.62
N PRO A 57 0.07 22.33 7.00
CA PRO A 57 0.35 23.44 7.90
C PRO A 57 0.78 22.89 9.26
N PRO A 58 1.77 23.49 9.96
CA PRO A 58 2.22 23.01 11.26
C PRO A 58 1.08 22.99 12.29
N VAL A 59 1.17 22.11 13.28
CA VAL A 59 0.25 22.11 14.42
C VAL A 59 0.65 23.25 15.36
N PRO A 60 -0.25 24.17 15.72
CA PRO A 60 0.04 25.21 16.71
C PRO A 60 0.48 24.59 18.04
N LYS A 61 1.53 25.15 18.67
CA LYS A 61 2.07 24.61 19.93
C LYS A 61 1.06 24.67 21.08
N ASP A 62 0.20 25.69 21.07
CA ASP A 62 -0.71 25.98 22.17
C ASP A 62 -2.05 25.25 22.06
N GLN A 63 -2.24 24.44 21.01
CA GLN A 63 -3.46 23.68 20.77
C GLN A 63 -3.12 22.23 20.35
N PRO A 64 -2.83 21.35 21.32
CA PRO A 64 -2.59 19.95 21.02
C PRO A 64 -3.83 19.32 20.39
N LEU A 65 -3.62 18.46 19.39
CA LEU A 65 -4.70 17.79 18.70
C LEU A 65 -5.32 16.71 19.59
N THR A 66 -6.65 16.58 19.54
CA THR A 66 -7.32 15.39 20.04
C THR A 66 -6.92 14.15 19.22
N GLN A 67 -7.19 12.95 19.73
CA GLN A 67 -6.90 11.71 19.01
C GLN A 67 -7.62 11.65 17.66
N GLU A 68 -8.88 12.06 17.61
CA GLU A 68 -9.68 12.11 16.37
C GLU A 68 -9.11 13.12 15.37
N GLN A 69 -8.75 14.32 15.84
CA GLN A 69 -8.11 15.33 15.00
C GLN A 69 -6.76 14.86 14.45
N ALA A 70 -5.96 14.17 15.28
CA ALA A 70 -4.70 13.59 14.85
C ALA A 70 -4.90 12.49 13.78
N ALA A 71 -5.91 11.64 13.94
CA ALA A 71 -6.27 10.60 12.96
C ALA A 71 -6.75 11.21 11.65
N HIS A 72 -7.65 12.19 11.70
CA HIS A 72 -8.14 12.91 10.51
C HIS A 72 -6.99 13.63 9.79
N ARG A 73 -6.12 14.30 10.55
CA ARG A 73 -4.93 14.96 10.00
C ARG A 73 -3.96 13.98 9.36
N PHE A 74 -3.77 12.80 9.95
CA PHE A 74 -2.94 11.75 9.36
C PHE A 74 -3.57 11.21 8.07
N SER A 75 -4.88 10.99 8.03
CA SER A 75 -5.58 10.60 6.80
C SER A 75 -5.33 11.62 5.68
N ARG A 76 -5.51 12.92 5.96
CA ARG A 76 -5.16 14.01 5.02
C ARG A 76 -3.69 14.01 4.61
N ALA A 77 -2.79 13.71 5.54
CA ALA A 77 -1.36 13.60 5.26
C ALA A 77 -1.08 12.54 4.20
N VAL A 78 -1.71 11.37 4.30
CA VAL A 78 -1.57 10.30 3.30
C VAL A 78 -2.07 10.77 1.93
N PHE A 79 -3.25 11.40 1.87
CA PHE A 79 -3.80 11.93 0.61
C PHE A 79 -2.88 12.98 -0.03
N TYR A 80 -2.33 13.92 0.74
CA TYR A 80 -1.40 14.90 0.18
C TYR A 80 -0.09 14.29 -0.29
N VAL A 81 0.41 13.26 0.40
CA VAL A 81 1.60 12.54 -0.05
C VAL A 81 1.35 11.84 -1.37
N ILE A 82 0.25 11.10 -1.54
CA ILE A 82 -0.01 10.42 -2.83
C ILE A 82 -0.20 11.44 -3.96
N SER A 83 -0.97 12.51 -3.75
CA SER A 83 -1.13 13.56 -4.78
C SER A 83 0.19 14.24 -5.14
N TYR A 84 1.07 14.49 -4.15
CA TYR A 84 2.41 15.01 -4.39
C TYR A 84 3.26 14.05 -5.24
N LEU A 85 3.24 12.76 -4.90
CA LEU A 85 3.98 11.73 -5.64
C LEU A 85 3.49 11.63 -7.09
N GLU A 86 2.17 11.57 -7.29
CA GLU A 86 1.55 11.53 -8.62
C GLU A 86 1.91 12.75 -9.46
N GLN A 87 1.85 13.95 -8.87
CA GLN A 87 2.21 15.19 -9.55
C GLN A 87 3.69 15.20 -9.98
N LYS A 88 4.59 14.72 -9.12
CA LYS A 88 6.04 14.69 -9.42
C LYS A 88 6.44 13.61 -10.41
N LEU A 89 5.75 12.48 -10.38
CA LEU A 89 6.01 11.34 -11.26
C LEU A 89 5.22 11.39 -12.57
N GLN A 90 4.22 12.28 -12.67
CA GLN A 90 3.27 12.35 -13.78
C GLN A 90 2.67 10.98 -14.10
N THR A 91 2.36 10.20 -13.05
CA THR A 91 1.85 8.84 -13.17
C THR A 91 0.84 8.61 -12.04
N PRO A 92 -0.33 8.04 -12.34
CA PRO A 92 -1.31 7.71 -11.31
C PRO A 92 -0.78 6.62 -10.38
N LEU A 93 -1.09 6.76 -9.09
CA LEU A 93 -0.77 5.80 -8.04
C LEU A 93 -2.07 5.38 -7.36
N PHE A 94 -2.10 4.15 -6.85
CA PHE A 94 -3.26 3.61 -6.16
C PHE A 94 -2.96 3.44 -4.68
N MET A 95 -3.80 4.01 -3.82
CA MET A 95 -3.74 3.76 -2.39
C MET A 95 -4.57 2.53 -2.02
N ARG A 96 -3.98 1.58 -1.29
CA ARG A 96 -4.66 0.37 -0.81
C ARG A 96 -4.32 0.06 0.63
N SER A 97 -5.22 -0.61 1.32
CA SER A 97 -4.96 -1.14 2.66
C SER A 97 -3.98 -2.32 2.60
N SER A 98 -3.16 -2.46 3.64
CA SER A 98 -2.17 -3.53 3.76
C SER A 98 -2.72 -4.67 4.62
N THR A 99 -2.59 -5.91 4.17
CA THR A 99 -2.75 -7.10 5.04
C THR A 99 -1.53 -7.33 5.94
N SER A 100 -0.36 -6.78 5.56
CA SER A 100 0.86 -6.89 6.36
C SER A 100 0.78 -5.97 7.59
N PRO A 101 1.13 -6.48 8.79
CA PRO A 101 1.10 -5.70 10.02
C PRO A 101 2.19 -4.61 10.09
N ASP A 102 3.18 -4.65 9.20
CA ASP A 102 4.31 -3.72 9.20
C ASP A 102 3.99 -2.39 8.51
N TYR A 103 2.92 -2.35 7.72
CA TYR A 103 2.53 -1.22 6.91
C TYR A 103 1.10 -0.79 7.20
N ILE A 104 0.86 0.52 7.17
CA ILE A 104 -0.48 1.08 7.37
C ILE A 104 -1.30 0.95 6.08
N GLY A 105 -0.63 1.09 4.94
CA GLY A 105 -1.21 0.91 3.63
C GLY A 105 -0.11 0.83 2.58
N LEU A 106 -0.52 0.86 1.32
CA LEU A 106 0.33 0.64 0.16
C LEU A 106 0.13 1.78 -0.82
N PHE A 107 1.22 2.23 -1.44
CA PHE A 107 1.19 2.96 -2.71
C PHE A 107 1.54 1.98 -3.83
N CYS A 108 0.57 1.74 -4.69
CA CYS A 108 0.61 0.71 -5.72
C CYS A 108 0.68 1.36 -7.10
N LEU A 109 1.45 0.73 -7.99
CA LEU A 109 1.55 1.16 -9.39
C LEU A 109 0.41 0.59 -10.22
N TYR A 110 0.03 -0.66 -9.92
CA TYR A 110 -1.02 -1.39 -10.62
C TYR A 110 -1.40 -2.65 -9.83
N SER A 111 -2.44 -3.34 -10.27
CA SER A 111 -2.79 -4.68 -9.82
C SER A 111 -2.55 -5.71 -10.91
N ASN A 112 -2.65 -7.00 -10.59
CA ASN A 112 -2.60 -8.07 -11.60
C ASN A 112 -3.74 -7.92 -12.65
N HIS A 113 -4.86 -7.29 -12.29
CA HIS A 113 -5.95 -6.97 -13.22
C HIS A 113 -5.71 -5.71 -14.06
N THR A 114 -4.94 -4.74 -13.56
CA THR A 114 -4.70 -3.47 -14.27
C THR A 114 -3.32 -3.37 -14.90
N ARG A 115 -2.45 -4.36 -14.67
CA ARG A 115 -1.05 -4.38 -15.14
C ARG A 115 -0.91 -4.05 -16.62
N ARG A 116 -1.76 -4.61 -17.48
CA ARG A 116 -1.69 -4.35 -18.94
C ARG A 116 -1.84 -2.87 -19.30
N ALA A 117 -2.62 -2.11 -18.53
CA ALA A 117 -2.90 -0.70 -18.81
C ALA A 117 -1.89 0.26 -18.15
N TYR A 118 -1.32 -0.12 -16.99
CA TYR A 118 -0.54 0.80 -16.16
C TYR A 118 0.94 0.42 -15.99
N HIS A 119 1.35 -0.77 -16.43
CA HIS A 119 2.74 -1.21 -16.31
C HIS A 119 3.66 -0.42 -17.25
N GLN A 120 4.61 0.30 -16.66
CA GLN A 120 5.60 1.12 -17.36
C GLN A 120 7.01 0.58 -17.07
N PRO A 121 7.47 -0.48 -17.76
CA PRO A 121 8.69 -1.20 -17.40
C PRO A 121 9.93 -0.31 -17.36
N GLU A 122 10.03 0.66 -18.27
CA GLU A 122 11.17 1.58 -18.36
C GLU A 122 11.24 2.56 -17.18
N LYS A 123 10.09 2.95 -16.62
CA LYS A 123 10.00 3.95 -15.53
C LYS A 123 9.76 3.34 -14.16
N GLU A 124 9.37 2.07 -14.09
CA GLU A 124 8.97 1.41 -12.83
C GLU A 124 10.05 1.53 -11.76
N ARG A 125 11.31 1.24 -12.10
CA ARG A 125 12.43 1.34 -11.17
C ARG A 125 12.63 2.76 -10.66
N GLU A 126 12.51 3.75 -11.54
CA GLU A 126 12.65 5.17 -11.20
C GLU A 126 11.53 5.62 -10.26
N ILE A 127 10.28 5.30 -10.61
CA ILE A 127 9.09 5.57 -9.80
C ILE A 127 9.25 4.99 -8.39
N LEU A 128 9.60 3.70 -8.29
CA LEU A 128 9.76 3.04 -7.00
C LEU A 128 10.91 3.65 -6.18
N ASN A 129 12.03 4.00 -6.81
CA ASN A 129 13.14 4.66 -6.12
C ASN A 129 12.77 6.06 -5.62
N PHE A 130 11.99 6.81 -6.40
CA PHE A 130 11.46 8.10 -5.98
C PHE A 130 10.58 7.96 -4.75
N ILE A 131 9.60 7.04 -4.77
CA ILE A 131 8.69 6.79 -3.64
C ILE A 131 9.50 6.37 -2.40
N ARG A 132 10.47 5.45 -2.53
CA ARG A 132 11.34 5.03 -1.41
C ARG A 132 12.07 6.20 -0.77
N ARG A 133 12.59 7.13 -1.58
CA ARG A 133 13.32 8.30 -1.11
C ARG A 133 12.42 9.30 -0.41
N GLU A 134 11.19 9.48 -0.90
CA GLU A 134 10.25 10.41 -0.28
C GLU A 134 9.66 9.86 1.02
N LEU A 135 9.50 8.55 1.15
CA LEU A 135 9.00 7.89 2.36
C LEU A 135 10.08 7.43 3.34
N ASP A 136 11.36 7.62 3.00
CA ASP A 136 12.52 7.14 3.76
C ASP A 136 12.52 5.61 4.03
N VAL A 137 12.14 4.83 3.03
CA VAL A 137 12.06 3.35 3.07
C VAL A 137 13.07 2.70 2.11
N ARG A 138 14.32 3.19 2.13
CA ARG A 138 15.35 2.88 1.12
C ARG A 138 15.65 1.39 0.92
N LYS A 139 15.45 0.56 1.95
CA LYS A 139 15.73 -0.89 1.91
C LYS A 139 14.53 -1.74 1.47
N GLN A 140 13.34 -1.15 1.39
CA GLN A 140 12.12 -1.89 1.07
C GLN A 140 12.08 -2.26 -0.41
N GLN A 141 11.90 -3.55 -0.71
CA GLN A 141 11.63 -4.00 -2.07
C GLN A 141 10.14 -3.85 -2.38
N ALA A 142 9.82 -3.55 -3.64
CA ALA A 142 8.43 -3.58 -4.07
C ALA A 142 7.97 -5.03 -4.14
N ALA A 143 6.72 -5.28 -3.80
CA ALA A 143 6.15 -6.60 -3.75
C ALA A 143 4.67 -6.57 -4.17
N TRP A 144 4.13 -7.75 -4.40
CA TRP A 144 2.72 -8.01 -4.63
C TRP A 144 2.03 -8.25 -3.30
N TYR A 145 1.02 -7.44 -3.01
CA TYR A 145 0.25 -7.49 -1.78
C TYR A 145 -1.20 -7.87 -2.08
N TRP A 146 -1.78 -8.68 -1.22
CA TRP A 146 -3.20 -9.06 -1.31
C TRP A 146 -4.09 -7.85 -1.06
N ASP A 147 -5.14 -7.69 -1.87
CA ASP A 147 -6.16 -6.67 -1.63
C ASP A 147 -6.98 -7.01 -0.38
N SER A 148 -6.66 -6.39 0.75
CA SER A 148 -7.36 -6.64 2.02
C SER A 148 -8.83 -6.22 1.99
N SER A 149 -9.20 -5.28 1.12
CA SER A 149 -10.57 -4.75 1.07
C SER A 149 -11.52 -5.70 0.34
N ARG A 150 -11.02 -6.47 -0.64
CA ARG A 150 -11.81 -7.46 -1.39
C ARG A 150 -11.52 -8.90 -1.00
N HIS A 151 -10.29 -9.19 -0.60
CA HIS A 151 -9.79 -10.53 -0.32
C HIS A 151 -9.31 -10.63 1.14
N GLY A 152 -10.17 -10.17 2.05
CA GLY A 152 -9.97 -10.20 3.51
C GLY A 152 -10.23 -11.58 4.12
N LEU A 153 -10.72 -11.61 5.37
CA LEU A 153 -10.95 -12.85 6.12
C LEU A 153 -12.02 -13.76 5.52
N ASP A 154 -13.05 -13.17 4.89
CA ASP A 154 -14.20 -13.93 4.36
C ASP A 154 -13.94 -14.49 2.95
N TYR A 155 -12.81 -14.11 2.34
CA TYR A 155 -12.44 -14.61 1.02
C TYR A 155 -11.73 -15.96 1.12
N VAL A 156 -12.22 -16.93 0.35
CA VAL A 156 -11.62 -18.24 0.15
C VAL A 156 -10.95 -18.27 -1.22
N CYS A 157 -9.64 -18.47 -1.23
CA CYS A 157 -8.87 -18.69 -2.43
C CYS A 157 -9.09 -20.12 -2.95
N GLU A 158 -9.02 -20.32 -4.25
CA GLU A 158 -9.06 -21.65 -4.88
C GLU A 158 -7.89 -22.54 -4.45
N TYR A 159 -6.78 -21.94 -4.01
CA TYR A 159 -5.59 -22.65 -3.55
C TYR A 159 -5.51 -22.63 -2.02
N ASP A 160 -5.58 -23.81 -1.42
CA ASP A 160 -5.71 -24.00 0.04
C ASP A 160 -4.58 -23.38 0.85
N GLU A 161 -3.37 -23.28 0.30
CA GLU A 161 -2.22 -22.70 0.99
C GLU A 161 -2.38 -21.20 1.31
N TYR A 162 -3.35 -20.52 0.69
CA TYR A 162 -3.67 -19.11 0.95
C TYR A 162 -4.91 -18.91 1.83
N ASN A 163 -5.50 -20.00 2.35
CA ASN A 163 -6.67 -19.98 3.21
C ASN A 163 -6.29 -20.09 4.70
N LEU A 164 -7.21 -19.68 5.58
CA LEU A 164 -7.04 -19.64 7.04
C LEU A 164 -7.51 -20.92 7.73
#